data_AF-A0A6V8CPV7-F1
#
_entry.id   AF-A0A6V8CPV7-F1
#
_cell.length_a   1.000
_cell.length_b   1.000
_cell.length_c   1.000
_cell.angle_alpha   90.00
_cell.angle_beta   90.00
_cell.angle_gamma   90.00
#
_symmetry.space_group_name_H-M   'P 1'
#
loop_
_entity.id
_entity.type
_entity.pdbx_description
1 polymer ?
#
loop_
_entity_poly.entity_id
_entity_poly.type
_entity_poly.pdbx_seq_one_letter_code
_entity_poly.pdbx_strand_id
1 'polypeptide(L)'
;VETSGVSEEGMLMDFSDVSKILTIHIHDVVDHAFVVYEGDEEARKVLDGLSSDHRTVVVSFIPTAENFAKWAFEQVEPHIRTAYGNRLRLVAMHVRETPKSWASWYA
;
A
#
# COMPACT_ATOMS: atom_id res chain seq x y z
N VAL A 1 -15.00 -27.95 -21.11
CA VAL A 1 -13.97 -27.31 -21.95
C VAL A 1 -12.84 -26.96 -21.00
N GLU A 2 -11.81 -27.79 -20.98
CA GLU A 2 -10.60 -27.57 -20.17
C GLU A 2 -9.67 -26.68 -20.98
N THR A 3 -9.47 -25.45 -20.51
CA THR A 3 -8.54 -24.52 -21.16
C THR A 3 -7.13 -24.91 -20.75
N SER A 4 -6.42 -25.57 -21.66
CA SER A 4 -4.98 -25.83 -21.55
C SER A 4 -4.20 -24.53 -21.66
N GLY A 5 -3.37 -24.20 -20.66
CA GLY A 5 -2.41 -23.08 -20.72
C GLY A 5 -2.30 -22.23 -19.46
N VAL A 6 -3.16 -22.43 -18.46
CA VAL A 6 -3.00 -21.73 -17.17
C VAL A 6 -2.12 -22.61 -16.28
N SER A 7 -0.87 -22.20 -16.11
CA SER A 7 0.05 -22.74 -15.11
C SER A 7 -0.46 -22.39 -13.71
N GLU A 8 -1.59 -22.97 -13.29
CA GLU A 8 -2.03 -22.94 -11.90
C GLU A 8 -1.60 -24.24 -11.21
N GLU A 9 -0.31 -24.55 -11.30
CA GLU A 9 0.36 -25.68 -10.64
C GLU A 9 0.49 -25.43 -9.12
N GLY A 10 -0.65 -25.23 -8.42
CA GLY A 10 -0.68 -25.06 -6.96
C GLY A 10 -0.33 -23.66 -6.45
N MET A 11 -0.29 -22.63 -7.31
CA MET A 11 -0.15 -21.23 -6.89
C MET A 11 -1.48 -20.66 -6.37
N LEU A 12 -1.43 -19.92 -5.27
CA LEU A 12 -2.60 -19.27 -4.69
C LEU A 12 -2.97 -17.95 -5.42
N MET A 13 -1.96 -17.21 -5.87
CA MET A 13 -2.06 -15.95 -6.63
C MET A 13 -0.73 -15.72 -7.36
N ASP A 14 -0.77 -15.09 -8.53
CA ASP A 14 0.43 -14.70 -9.28
C ASP A 14 1.14 -13.52 -8.59
N PHE A 15 2.46 -13.62 -8.39
CA PHE A 15 3.24 -12.54 -7.79
C PHE A 15 3.21 -11.25 -8.60
N SER A 16 3.06 -11.33 -9.92
CA SER A 16 2.92 -10.15 -10.78
C SER A 16 1.63 -9.39 -10.50
N ASP A 17 0.54 -10.06 -10.11
CA ASP A 17 -0.68 -9.40 -9.70
C ASP A 17 -0.54 -8.73 -8.34
N VAL A 18 0.14 -9.39 -7.39
CA VAL A 18 0.50 -8.77 -6.10
C VAL A 18 1.35 -7.51 -6.32
N SER A 19 2.37 -7.59 -7.17
CA SER A 19 3.21 -6.43 -7.48
C SER A 19 2.42 -5.29 -8.12
N LYS A 20 1.52 -5.56 -9.08
CA LYS A 20 0.67 -4.52 -9.69
C LYS A 20 -0.21 -3.83 -8.65
N ILE A 21 -0.83 -4.61 -7.75
CA ILE A 21 -1.68 -4.07 -6.68
C ILE A 21 -0.86 -3.13 -5.78
N LEU A 22 0.32 -3.58 -5.33
CA LEU A 22 1.21 -2.76 -4.50
C LEU A 22 1.70 -1.51 -5.24
N THR A 23 2.02 -1.62 -6.53
CA THR A 23 2.46 -0.47 -7.34
C THR A 23 1.37 0.58 -7.43
N ILE A 24 0.16 0.19 -7.84
CA ILE A 24 -0.94 1.13 -8.09
C ILE A 24 -1.46 1.75 -6.79
N HIS A 25 -1.65 0.94 -5.75
CA HIS A 25 -2.38 1.39 -4.55
C HIS A 25 -1.47 1.92 -3.45
N ILE A 26 -0.18 1.58 -3.44
CA ILE A 26 0.76 2.00 -2.42
C ILE A 26 1.87 2.86 -3.04
N HIS A 27 2.70 2.27 -3.89
CA HIS A 27 3.91 2.92 -4.41
C HIS A 27 3.57 4.22 -5.13
N ASP A 28 2.76 4.17 -6.18
CA ASP A 28 2.48 5.35 -7.01
C ASP A 28 1.74 6.45 -6.24
N VAL A 29 1.09 6.11 -5.12
CA VAL A 29 0.41 7.05 -4.24
C VAL A 29 1.41 7.87 -3.41
N VAL A 30 2.45 7.24 -2.84
CA VAL A 30 3.37 7.89 -1.89
C VAL A 30 4.78 8.11 -2.43
N ASP A 31 5.13 7.51 -3.56
CA ASP A 31 6.45 7.62 -4.17
C ASP A 31 6.74 9.06 -4.60
N HIS A 32 7.97 9.49 -4.33
CA HIS A 32 8.44 10.87 -4.49
C HIS A 32 7.51 11.94 -3.87
N ALA A 33 6.73 11.59 -2.85
CA ALA A 33 5.85 12.52 -2.15
C ALA A 33 6.33 12.78 -0.72
N PHE A 34 6.07 13.99 -0.23
CA PHE A 34 6.11 14.27 1.20
C PHE A 34 4.75 13.91 1.80
N VAL A 35 4.72 13.01 2.79
CA VAL A 35 3.48 12.62 3.46
C VAL A 35 3.31 13.43 4.74
N VAL A 36 2.20 14.14 4.87
CA VAL A 36 1.90 15.02 6.02
C VAL A 36 0.57 14.65 6.64
N TYR A 37 0.50 14.71 7.98
CA TYR A 37 -0.75 14.54 8.70
C TYR A 37 -1.66 15.75 8.49
N GLU A 38 -2.94 15.51 8.21
CA GLU A 38 -3.92 16.57 7.93
C GLU A 38 -4.08 17.58 9.07
N GLY A 39 -3.87 17.14 10.32
CA GLY A 39 -3.94 17.97 11.52
C GLY A 39 -2.66 18.74 11.83
N ASP A 40 -1.57 18.56 11.07
CA ASP A 40 -0.35 19.36 11.20
C ASP A 40 -0.45 20.64 10.37
N GLU A 41 -1.18 21.62 10.91
CA GLU A 41 -1.43 22.89 10.21
C GLU A 41 -0.15 23.68 9.92
N GLU A 42 0.88 23.57 10.77
CA GLU A 42 2.14 24.29 10.61
C GLU A 42 2.93 23.70 9.44
N ALA A 43 3.12 22.39 9.41
CA ALA A 43 3.79 21.71 8.31
C ALA A 43 3.05 21.97 6.99
N ARG A 44 1.71 21.88 6.98
CA ARG A 44 0.91 22.14 5.77
C ARG A 44 1.10 23.56 5.23
N LYS A 45 1.10 24.58 6.09
CA LYS A 45 1.36 25.97 5.67
C LYS A 45 2.73 26.14 5.03
N VAL A 46 3.74 25.43 5.53
CA VAL A 46 5.09 25.45 4.94
C VAL A 46 5.10 24.77 3.58
N LEU A 47 4.47 23.60 3.47
CA LEU A 47 4.42 22.82 2.24
C LEU A 47 3.61 23.52 1.13
N ASP A 48 2.53 24.23 1.49
CA ASP A 48 1.73 25.04 0.57
C ASP A 48 2.54 26.19 -0.08
N GLY A 49 3.65 26.60 0.54
CA GLY A 49 4.55 27.62 0.02
C GLY A 49 5.66 27.09 -0.91
N LEU A 50 5.77 25.77 -1.10
CA LEU A 50 6.77 25.16 -1.97
C LEU A 50 6.39 25.28 -3.46
N SER A 51 7.38 25.10 -4.34
CA SER A 51 7.18 25.17 -5.79
C SER A 51 6.17 24.11 -6.28
N SER A 52 5.58 24.36 -7.45
CA SER A 52 4.56 23.47 -8.07
C SER A 52 5.02 22.03 -8.33
N ASP A 53 6.32 21.79 -8.33
CA ASP A 53 6.91 20.47 -8.60
C ASP A 53 6.97 19.58 -7.35
N HIS A 54 6.67 20.16 -6.17
CA HIS A 54 6.61 19.41 -4.92
C HIS A 54 5.29 18.65 -4.78
N ARG A 55 5.36 17.34 -4.58
CA ARG A 55 4.20 16.50 -4.32
C ARG A 55 4.01 16.29 -2.82
N THR A 56 2.88 16.74 -2.30
CA THR A 56 2.46 16.46 -0.92
C THR A 56 1.27 15.52 -0.90
N VAL A 57 1.32 14.49 -0.06
CA VAL A 57 0.20 13.59 0.21
C VAL A 57 -0.28 13.87 1.64
N VAL A 58 -1.52 14.29 1.77
CA VAL A 58 -2.14 14.55 3.07
C VAL A 58 -2.86 13.29 3.53
N VAL A 59 -2.55 12.81 4.74
CA VAL A 59 -3.17 11.62 5.34
C VAL A 59 -3.91 11.97 6.63
N SER A 60 -4.95 11.20 6.97
CA SER A 60 -5.76 11.39 8.19
C SER A 60 -5.16 10.73 9.44
N PHE A 61 -3.88 10.38 9.41
CA PHE A 61 -3.17 9.71 10.49
C PHE A 61 -1.74 10.25 10.64
N ILE A 62 -1.14 10.10 11.82
CA ILE A 62 0.27 10.45 12.03
C ILE A 62 1.14 9.50 11.20
N PRO A 63 2.01 9.98 10.30
CA PRO A 63 2.72 9.16 9.29
C PRO A 63 3.88 8.33 9.89
N THR A 64 3.59 7.48 10.86
CA THR A 64 4.54 6.49 11.42
C THR A 64 4.47 5.18 10.63
N ALA A 65 5.50 4.34 10.72
CA ALA A 65 5.56 3.06 10.02
C ALA A 65 4.37 2.14 10.37
N GLU A 66 3.89 2.16 11.62
CA GLU A 66 2.74 1.38 12.10
C GLU A 66 1.43 1.83 11.43
N ASN A 67 1.20 3.14 11.36
CA ASN A 67 0.01 3.67 10.72
C ASN A 67 0.06 3.47 9.20
N PHE A 68 1.24 3.55 8.58
CA PHE A 68 1.41 3.16 7.18
C PHE A 68 1.14 1.67 6.95
N ALA A 69 1.55 0.79 7.85
CA ALA A 69 1.27 -0.65 7.72
C ALA A 69 -0.25 -0.91 7.75
N LYS A 70 -0.97 -0.23 8.64
CA LYS A 70 -2.43 -0.29 8.70
C LYS A 70 -3.08 0.28 7.44
N TRP A 71 -2.70 1.50 7.04
CA TRP A 71 -3.24 2.14 5.86
C TRP A 71 -3.00 1.31 4.60
N ALA A 72 -1.77 0.79 4.43
CA ALA A 72 -1.43 -0.04 3.28
C ALA A 72 -2.21 -1.36 3.26
N PHE A 73 -2.46 -1.95 4.44
CA PHE A 73 -3.36 -3.11 4.56
C PHE A 73 -4.76 -2.76 4.04
N GLU A 74 -5.35 -1.67 4.51
CA GLU A 74 -6.69 -1.22 4.13
C GLU A 74 -6.80 -0.88 2.63
N GLN A 75 -5.73 -0.35 2.03
CA GLN A 75 -5.69 -0.10 0.58
C GLN A 75 -5.60 -1.39 -0.24
N VAL A 76 -4.87 -2.40 0.24
CA VAL A 76 -4.57 -3.63 -0.53
C VAL A 76 -5.67 -4.68 -0.35
N GLU A 77 -6.21 -4.85 0.86
CA GLU A 77 -7.19 -5.89 1.20
C GLU A 77 -8.34 -6.03 0.18
N PRO A 78 -9.01 -4.96 -0.29
CA PRO A 78 -10.12 -5.07 -1.23
C PRO A 78 -9.73 -5.70 -2.58
N HIS A 79 -8.45 -5.63 -2.96
CA HIS A 79 -7.91 -6.09 -4.23
C HIS A 79 -7.38 -7.53 -4.15
N ILE A 80 -7.19 -8.07 -2.95
CA ILE A 80 -6.78 -9.46 -2.73
C ILE A 80 -8.01 -10.37 -2.88
N ARG A 81 -8.38 -10.65 -4.13
CA ARG A 81 -9.49 -11.54 -4.50
C ARG A 81 -9.03 -12.54 -5.54
N THR A 82 -9.53 -13.77 -5.47
CA THR A 82 -9.30 -14.78 -6.52
C THR A 82 -10.56 -14.97 -7.36
N ALA A 83 -10.39 -15.40 -8.61
CA ALA A 83 -11.49 -15.70 -9.52
C ALA A 83 -12.36 -16.89 -9.05
N TYR A 84 -11.83 -17.74 -8.17
CA TYR A 84 -12.42 -19.04 -7.79
C TYR A 84 -13.00 -19.09 -6.36
N GLY A 85 -13.77 -18.10 -5.95
CA GLY A 85 -14.62 -18.24 -4.75
C GLY A 85 -13.84 -18.48 -3.45
N ASN A 86 -13.06 -17.46 -3.07
CA ASN A 86 -12.76 -17.03 -1.70
C ASN A 86 -12.24 -18.06 -0.68
N ARG A 87 -10.91 -18.23 -0.65
CA ARG A 87 -10.15 -18.52 0.59
C ARG A 87 -8.94 -17.63 0.82
N LEU A 88 -8.58 -16.81 -0.16
CA LEU A 88 -7.40 -15.96 -0.06
C LEU A 88 -7.80 -14.67 0.67
N ARG A 89 -7.07 -14.35 1.73
CA ARG A 89 -7.24 -13.13 2.52
C ARG A 89 -5.89 -12.51 2.80
N LEU A 90 -5.82 -11.20 2.82
CA LEU A 90 -4.65 -10.50 3.33
C LEU A 90 -4.58 -10.76 4.85
N VAL A 91 -3.47 -11.29 5.33
CA VAL A 91 -3.29 -11.64 6.76
C VAL A 91 -2.44 -10.62 7.50
N ALA A 92 -1.51 -9.99 6.80
CA ALA A 92 -0.62 -8.99 7.35
C ALA A 92 -0.08 -8.07 6.26
N MET A 93 0.28 -6.86 6.66
CA MET A 93 1.03 -5.89 5.87
C MET A 93 2.27 -5.45 6.64
N HIS A 94 3.41 -5.43 5.99
CA HIS A 94 4.69 -5.06 6.60
C HIS A 94 5.26 -3.82 5.90
N VAL A 95 5.52 -2.77 6.68
CA VAL A 95 6.15 -1.54 6.18
C VAL A 95 7.53 -1.42 6.80
N ARG A 96 8.55 -1.27 5.96
CA ARG A 96 9.93 -1.06 6.37
C ARG A 96 10.30 0.39 6.13
N GLU A 97 10.58 1.12 7.21
CA GLU A 97 11.10 2.48 7.11
C GLU A 97 12.58 2.46 6.71
N THR A 98 13.32 1.51 7.29
CA THR A 98 14.71 1.24 6.93
C THR A 98 14.92 -0.27 6.80
N PRO A 99 16.05 -0.74 6.24
CA PRO A 99 16.34 -2.18 6.20
C PRO A 99 16.33 -2.87 7.58
N LYS A 100 16.56 -2.12 8.68
CA LYS A 100 16.65 -2.63 10.06
C LYS A 100 15.45 -2.30 10.94
N SER A 101 14.49 -1.49 10.47
CA SER A 101 13.31 -1.07 11.24
C SER A 101 12.03 -1.26 10.41
N TRP A 102 11.04 -1.95 10.98
CA TRP A 102 9.77 -2.22 10.32
C TRP A 102 8.61 -2.31 11.31
N ALA A 103 7.41 -2.04 10.79
CA ALA A 103 6.15 -2.24 11.49
C ALA A 103 5.28 -3.23 10.72
N SER A 104 4.36 -3.88 11.44
CA SER A 104 3.45 -4.87 10.87
C SER A 104 2.04 -4.62 11.36
N TRP A 105 1.08 -4.70 10.45
CA TRP A 105 -0.35 -4.74 10.77
C TRP A 105 -0.89 -6.14 10.46
N TYR A 106 -1.78 -6.64 11.31
CA TYR A 106 -2.36 -7.99 11.20
C TYR A 106 -3.89 -7.91 11.20
N ALA A 107 -4.53 -8.78 10.42
CA ALA A 107 -5.99 -8.91 10.28
C ALA A 107 -6.63 -9.75 11.39
#